data_AF-A0A6A3R821-F1
#
_entry.id   AF-A0A6A3R821-F1
#
_cell.length_a   1.000
_cell.length_b   1.000
_cell.length_c   1.000
_cell.angle_alpha   90.00
_cell.angle_beta   90.00
_cell.angle_gamma   90.00
#
_symmetry.space_group_name_H-M   'P 1'
#
loop_
_entity.id
_entity.type
_entity.pdbx_description
1 polymer ?
#
loop_
_entity_poly.entity_id
_entity_poly.type
_entity_poly.pdbx_seq_one_letter_code
_entity_poly.pdbx_strand_id
1 'polypeptide(L)'
;MTFHSTGRATFFCSCSYEVDGSNLLLLLLLDLGTAYGTAKAGVGIASMGVMRPDLAMRNIIPVVMTGVLGIYAPIVAVIIQGSIDPPNGNAPK
;
A
#
# COMPACT_ATOMS: atom_id res chain seq x y z
N MET A 1 -8.46 7.39 2.66
CA MET A 1 -9.76 6.99 2.08
C MET A 1 -10.79 8.08 2.35
N THR A 2 -11.15 8.86 1.33
CA THR A 2 -12.33 9.74 1.38
C THR A 2 -13.09 9.55 0.07
N PHE A 3 -14.29 9.00 0.18
CA PHE A 3 -15.30 8.94 -0.87
C PHE A 3 -15.68 10.39 -1.24
N HIS A 4 -15.53 10.81 -2.51
CA HIS A 4 -16.52 11.73 -3.09
C HIS A 4 -16.58 11.68 -4.62
N SER A 5 -17.79 11.88 -5.10
CA SER A 5 -18.36 11.63 -6.44
C SER A 5 -17.72 12.38 -7.64
N THR A 6 -16.55 13.00 -7.53
CA THR A 6 -15.96 13.74 -8.67
C THR A 6 -14.44 13.68 -8.67
N GLY A 7 -13.87 12.88 -9.58
CA GLY A 7 -12.52 13.05 -10.14
C GLY A 7 -11.33 12.64 -9.26
N ARG A 8 -10.75 11.47 -9.57
CA ARG A 8 -9.39 11.00 -9.17
C ARG A 8 -9.13 10.86 -7.66
N ALA A 9 -9.59 9.73 -7.10
CA ALA A 9 -9.05 9.16 -5.87
C ALA A 9 -8.12 7.94 -6.13
N THR A 10 -7.47 7.89 -7.30
CA THR A 10 -6.65 6.76 -7.78
C THR A 10 -5.15 6.89 -7.53
N PHE A 11 -4.72 7.71 -6.57
CA PHE A 11 -3.28 7.92 -6.34
C PHE A 11 -2.47 6.67 -5.93
N PHE A 12 -3.12 5.52 -5.72
CA PHE A 12 -2.45 4.24 -5.49
C PHE A 12 -2.83 3.10 -6.43
N CYS A 13 -3.87 3.25 -7.25
CA CYS A 13 -4.44 2.12 -7.99
C CYS A 13 -3.96 2.01 -9.45
N SER A 14 -3.18 2.96 -10.00
CA SER A 14 -2.91 2.95 -11.45
C SER A 14 -1.45 2.93 -11.90
N CYS A 15 -0.44 3.08 -11.03
CA CYS A 15 0.98 3.07 -11.48
C CYS A 15 1.86 1.97 -10.87
N SER A 16 1.37 1.10 -9.98
CA SER A 16 2.25 0.11 -9.31
C SER A 16 2.49 -1.19 -10.08
N TYR A 17 1.99 -1.33 -11.31
CA TYR A 17 2.14 -2.57 -12.10
C TYR A 17 2.98 -2.39 -13.37
N GLU A 18 3.87 -1.39 -13.41
CA GLU A 18 4.89 -1.33 -14.47
C GLU A 18 6.20 -1.91 -13.91
N VAL A 19 6.37 -3.21 -14.18
CA VAL A 19 7.41 -4.08 -13.65
C VAL A 19 8.60 -4.04 -14.60
N ASP A 20 9.65 -3.28 -14.26
CA ASP A 20 10.97 -3.42 -14.87
C ASP A 20 12.10 -2.96 -13.91
N GLY A 21 12.82 -3.94 -13.32
CA GLY A 21 14.26 -3.91 -13.04
C GLY A 21 14.85 -2.94 -12.00
N SER A 22 14.54 -3.08 -10.70
CA SER A 22 15.42 -2.80 -9.52
C SER A 22 14.62 -2.75 -8.21
N ASN A 23 14.47 -3.92 -7.56
CA ASN A 23 13.46 -4.24 -6.54
C ASN A 23 13.45 -3.35 -5.28
N LEU A 24 14.54 -2.64 -4.99
CA LEU A 24 14.69 -1.86 -3.76
C LEU A 24 14.00 -0.48 -3.83
N LEU A 25 13.97 0.16 -5.00
CA LEU A 25 13.33 1.47 -5.17
C LEU A 25 11.80 1.37 -5.10
N LEU A 26 11.23 0.25 -5.57
CA LEU A 26 9.79 -0.01 -5.56
C LEU A 26 9.22 -0.14 -4.13
N LEU A 27 9.95 -0.82 -3.25
CA LEU A 27 9.57 -0.97 -1.84
C LEU A 27 9.53 0.41 -1.15
N LEU A 28 10.55 1.24 -1.38
CA LEU A 28 10.61 2.59 -0.82
C LEU A 28 9.46 3.49 -1.30
N LEU A 29 9.13 3.45 -2.60
CA LEU A 29 8.05 4.27 -3.18
C LEU A 29 6.68 3.84 -2.64
N LEU A 30 6.47 2.54 -2.45
CA LEU A 30 5.28 1.96 -1.83
C LEU A 30 5.14 2.38 -0.35
N ASP A 31 6.22 2.21 0.44
CA ASP A 31 6.22 2.54 1.87
C ASP A 31 5.95 4.03 2.09
N LEU A 32 6.53 4.90 1.27
CA LEU A 32 6.27 6.34 1.30
C LEU A 32 4.79 6.67 1.08
N GLY A 33 4.14 5.98 0.15
CA GLY A 33 2.74 6.23 -0.15
C GLY A 33 1.77 5.68 0.90
N THR A 34 2.10 4.55 1.51
CA THR A 34 1.38 3.99 2.67
C THR A 34 1.56 4.87 3.91
N ALA A 35 2.78 5.36 4.14
CA ALA A 35 3.11 6.30 5.22
C ALA A 35 2.35 7.62 5.05
N TYR A 36 2.30 8.18 3.84
CA TYR A 36 1.56 9.42 3.56
C TYR A 36 0.04 9.26 3.76
N GLY A 37 -0.54 8.14 3.31
CA GLY A 37 -1.96 7.84 3.54
C GLY A 37 -2.30 7.73 5.04
N THR A 38 -1.42 7.11 5.82
CA THR A 38 -1.54 6.99 7.28
C THR A 38 -1.36 8.33 7.99
N ALA A 39 -0.38 9.15 7.58
CA ALA A 39 -0.12 10.45 8.18
C ALA A 39 -1.33 11.39 8.01
N LYS A 40 -1.92 11.45 6.81
CA LYS A 40 -3.08 12.31 6.55
C LYS A 40 -4.33 11.86 7.32
N ALA A 41 -4.56 10.56 7.44
CA ALA A 41 -5.64 10.02 8.26
C ALA A 41 -5.40 10.28 9.76
N GLY A 42 -4.15 10.13 10.22
CA GLY A 42 -3.76 10.33 11.62
C GLY A 42 -3.97 11.76 12.12
N VAL A 43 -3.64 12.78 11.34
CA VAL A 43 -3.87 14.20 11.72
C VAL A 43 -5.37 14.48 11.90
N GLY A 44 -6.22 13.93 11.03
CA GLY A 44 -7.67 14.06 11.14
C GLY A 44 -8.25 13.34 12.37
N ILE A 45 -7.71 12.16 12.70
CA ILE A 45 -8.12 11.39 13.89
C ILE A 45 -7.67 12.09 15.18
N ALA A 46 -6.46 12.64 15.23
CA ALA A 46 -5.95 13.36 16.39
C ALA A 46 -6.79 14.62 16.71
N SER A 47 -7.20 15.37 15.69
CA SER A 47 -8.06 16.55 15.86
C SER A 47 -9.49 16.20 16.28
N MET A 48 -10.01 15.03 15.88
CA MET A 48 -11.38 14.60 16.23
C MET A 48 -11.44 13.86 17.57
N GLY A 49 -10.36 13.16 17.95
CA GLY A 49 -10.26 12.38 19.19
C GLY A 49 -10.30 13.23 20.46
N VAL A 50 -9.85 14.49 20.39
CA VAL A 50 -9.90 15.42 21.53
C VAL A 50 -11.31 15.98 21.79
N MET A 51 -12.15 16.11 20.76
CA MET A 51 -13.51 16.66 20.93
C MET A 51 -14.57 15.59 21.21
N ARG A 52 -14.45 14.41 20.60
CA ARG A 52 -15.42 13.31 20.74
C ARG A 52 -14.70 11.95 20.61
N PRO A 53 -14.32 11.29 21.72
CA PRO A 53 -13.58 10.03 21.66
C PRO A 53 -14.40 8.84 21.11
N ASP A 54 -15.74 8.88 21.17
CA ASP A 54 -16.61 7.83 20.62
C ASP A 54 -16.49 7.69 19.09
N LEU A 55 -16.25 8.81 18.40
CA LEU A 55 -16.07 8.84 16.95
C LEU A 55 -14.63 8.46 16.54
N ALA A 56 -13.64 8.62 17.42
CA ALA A 56 -12.25 8.26 17.13
C ALA A 56 -12.07 6.75 16.87
N MET A 57 -12.77 5.91 17.64
CA MET A 57 -12.76 4.46 17.48
C MET A 57 -13.28 4.01 16.11
N ARG A 58 -14.32 4.68 15.60
CA ARG A 58 -14.93 4.34 14.29
C ARG A 58 -14.10 4.86 13.12
N ASN A 59 -13.32 5.92 13.35
CA ASN A 59 -12.47 6.54 12.35
C ASN A 59 -11.11 5.84 12.15
N ILE A 60 -10.86 4.70 12.80
CA ILE A 60 -9.62 3.91 12.60
C ILE A 60 -9.65 3.06 11.32
N ILE A 61 -10.84 2.76 10.79
CA ILE A 61 -11.05 2.00 9.54
C ILE A 61 -10.21 2.53 8.35
N PRO A 62 -10.11 3.85 8.08
CA PRO A 62 -9.24 4.38 7.02
C PRO A 62 -7.75 4.13 7.24
N VAL A 63 -7.27 4.04 8.50
CA VAL A 63 -5.85 3.71 8.78
C VAL A 63 -5.58 2.26 8.40
N VAL A 64 -6.49 1.35 8.77
CA VAL A 64 -6.38 -0.07 8.44
C VAL A 64 -6.40 -0.29 6.93
N MET A 65 -7.26 0.41 6.20
CA MET A 65 -7.36 0.27 4.74
C MET A 65 -6.08 0.70 4.00
N THR A 66 -5.32 1.68 4.51
CA THR A 66 -4.00 2.00 3.97
C THR A 66 -2.96 0.95 4.37
N GLY A 67 -3.04 0.44 5.60
CA GLY A 67 -2.13 -0.60 6.11
C GLY A 67 -2.15 -1.90 5.30
N VAL A 68 -3.31 -2.38 4.87
CA VAL A 68 -3.37 -3.64 4.10
C VAL A 68 -2.74 -3.49 2.71
N LEU A 69 -2.84 -2.32 2.07
CA LEU A 69 -2.18 -2.06 0.79
C LEU A 69 -0.64 -2.11 0.89
N GLY A 70 -0.08 -1.69 2.03
CA GLY A 70 1.35 -1.77 2.30
C GLY A 70 1.89 -3.20 2.41
N ILE A 71 1.07 -4.16 2.88
CA ILE A 71 1.49 -5.57 2.96
C ILE A 71 1.23 -6.33 1.66
N TYR A 72 0.22 -5.96 0.87
CA TYR A 72 -0.10 -6.71 -0.36
C TYR A 72 0.97 -6.56 -1.43
N ALA A 73 1.57 -5.38 -1.56
CA ALA A 73 2.55 -5.10 -2.61
C ALA A 73 3.91 -5.82 -2.44
N PRO A 74 4.55 -5.91 -1.26
CA PRO A 74 5.78 -6.68 -1.10
C PRO A 74 5.53 -8.18 -1.26
N ILE A 75 4.41 -8.72 -0.77
CA ILE A 75 4.10 -10.15 -0.86
C ILE A 75 4.05 -10.62 -2.32
N VAL A 76 3.39 -9.86 -3.20
CA VAL A 76 3.31 -10.19 -4.63
C VAL A 76 4.69 -10.10 -5.31
N ALA A 77 5.53 -9.12 -4.92
CA ALA A 77 6.87 -8.98 -5.46
C ALA A 77 7.78 -10.18 -5.14
N VAL A 78 7.75 -10.70 -3.89
CA VAL A 78 8.54 -11.88 -3.53
C VAL A 78 8.03 -13.16 -4.20
N ILE A 79 6.72 -13.30 -4.42
CA ILE A 79 6.15 -14.46 -5.12
C ILE A 79 6.66 -14.50 -6.57
N ILE A 80 6.68 -13.36 -7.25
CA ILE A 80 7.19 -13.27 -8.63
C ILE A 80 8.69 -13.58 -8.66
N GLN A 81 9.48 -13.04 -7.72
CA GLN A 81 10.92 -13.38 -7.62
C GLN A 81 11.18 -14.86 -7.33
N GLY A 82 10.35 -15.50 -6.50
CA GLY A 82 10.46 -16.93 -6.22
C GLY A 82 10.07 -17.83 -7.39
N SER A 83 9.38 -17.29 -8.41
CA SER A 83 9.00 -18.01 -9.62
C SER A 83 10.01 -17.90 -10.77
N ILE A 84 11.03 -17.06 -10.61
CA ILE A 84 12.09 -16.87 -11.60
C ILE A 84 13.22 -17.85 -11.26
N ASP A 85 13.06 -19.10 -11.68
CA ASP A 85 14.16 -20.05 -11.69
C ASP A 85 15.23 -19.58 -12.69
N PRO A 86 16.51 -19.44 -12.29
CA PRO A 86 17.57 -19.25 -13.26
C PRO A 86 17.62 -20.49 -14.16
N PRO A 87 17.81 -20.35 -15.49
CA PRO A 87 17.93 -21.49 -16.39
C PRO A 87 19.20 -22.27 -16.06
N ASN A 88 19.12 -23.18 -15.09
CA ASN A 88 20.07 -24.25 -14.92
C ASN A 88 19.71 -25.30 -15.99
N GLY A 89 20.67 -25.61 -16.85
CA GLY A 89 20.50 -26.49 -18.00
C GLY A 89 20.38 -27.97 -17.64
N ASN A 90 19.47 -28.34 -16.74
CA ASN A 90 19.16 -29.74 -16.43
C ASN A 90 17.69 -30.03 -16.74
N ALA A 91 17.42 -30.27 -18.03
CA ALA A 91 16.17 -30.85 -18.49
C ALA A 91 15.99 -32.26 -17.88
N PRO A 92 14.82 -32.59 -17.31
CA PRO A 92 14.54 -33.96 -16.86
C PRO A 92 14.31 -34.86 -18.08
N LYS A 93 15.02 -35.98 -18.09
CA LYS A 93 14.85 -37.14 -18.99
C LYS A 93 13.73 -38.05 -18.50
#